data_AF-A0A3D9HZE7-F1
#
_entry.id   AF-A0A3D9HZE7-F1
#
_cell.length_a   1.000
_cell.length_b   1.000
_cell.length_c   1.000
_cell.angle_alpha   90.00
_cell.angle_beta   90.00
_cell.angle_gamma   90.00
#
_symmetry.space_group_name_H-M   'P 1'
#
loop_
_entity.id
_entity.type
_entity.pdbx_description
1 polymer ?
#
loop_
_entity_poly.entity_id
_entity_poly.type
_entity_poly.pdbx_seq_one_letter_code
_entity_poly.pdbx_strand_id
1 'polypeptide(L)' 'MDVKLINEAFLHGWIIKIKQYDKLVSTGKIVEHTRDTIRLDDGMHYYKSKFDIQLAATPN' A
#
# COMPACT_ATOMS: atom_id res chain seq x y z
N MET A 1 -9.90 8.78 23.09
CA MET A 1 -10.60 8.46 21.83
C MET A 1 -9.54 8.30 20.76
N ASP A 2 -9.13 7.06 20.53
CA ASP A 2 -7.89 6.68 19.84
C ASP A 2 -7.98 6.83 18.31
N VAL A 3 -7.29 7.84 17.79
CA VAL A 3 -7.11 8.11 16.34
C VAL A 3 -6.27 7.02 15.63
N LYS A 4 -5.84 5.96 16.33
CA LYS A 4 -4.95 4.92 15.81
C LYS A 4 -5.65 3.73 15.17
N LEU A 5 -6.97 3.58 15.32
CA LEU A 5 -7.71 2.42 14.78
C LEU A 5 -8.17 2.58 13.32
N ILE A 6 -8.02 3.77 12.73
CA ILE A 6 -8.44 4.03 11.33
C ILE A 6 -7.48 3.39 10.30
N ASN A 7 -6.27 2.98 10.70
CA ASN A 7 -5.21 2.65 9.73
C ASN A 7 -5.16 1.20 9.23
N GLU A 8 -5.74 0.21 9.93
CA GLU A 8 -5.56 -1.19 9.51
C GLU A 8 -6.65 -1.70 8.56
N ALA A 9 -7.90 -1.25 8.72
CA ALA A 9 -9.01 -1.69 7.87
C ALA A 9 -9.18 -0.84 6.59
N PHE A 10 -8.71 0.41 6.58
CA PHE A 10 -9.10 1.38 5.54
C PHE A 10 -8.43 1.15 4.18
N LEU A 11 -7.21 0.61 4.17
CA LEU A 11 -6.42 0.46 2.94
C LEU A 11 -6.68 -0.84 2.19
N HIS A 12 -7.35 -1.82 2.84
CA HIS A 12 -7.68 -3.08 2.18
C HIS A 12 -8.57 -2.81 0.96
N GLY A 13 -8.10 -3.24 -0.20
CA GLY A 13 -8.79 -3.08 -1.48
C GLY A 13 -8.46 -1.82 -2.27
N TRP A 14 -7.61 -0.93 -1.76
CA TRP A 14 -7.12 0.23 -2.51
C TRP A 14 -6.08 -0.17 -3.54
N ILE A 15 -6.09 0.49 -4.69
CA ILE A 15 -5.05 0.34 -5.71
C ILE A 15 -3.92 1.31 -5.39
N ILE A 16 -2.71 0.80 -5.26
CA ILE A 16 -1.51 1.60 -4.99
C ILE A 16 -0.43 1.39 -6.05
N LYS A 17 0.45 2.38 -6.17
CA LYS A 17 1.69 2.34 -6.94
C LYS A 17 2.86 2.28 -5.97
N ILE A 18 3.77 1.36 -6.23
CA ILE A 18 5.00 1.17 -5.47
C ILE A 18 6.16 1.67 -6.31
N LYS A 19 6.89 2.65 -5.80
CA LYS A 19 8.05 3.26 -6.46
C LYS A 19 9.32 3.01 -5.67
N GLN A 20 10.43 2.94 -6.38
CA GLN A 20 11.77 2.88 -5.82
C GLN A 20 12.67 3.76 -6.67
N TYR A 21 13.34 4.75 -6.06
CA TYR A 21 14.17 5.74 -6.78
C TYR A 21 13.43 6.37 -7.98
N ASP A 22 12.20 6.83 -7.74
CA ASP A 22 11.27 7.40 -8.74
C ASP A 22 10.85 6.47 -9.89
N LYS A 23 11.32 5.21 -9.91
CA LYS A 23 10.90 4.20 -10.87
C LYS A 23 9.71 3.41 -10.33
N LEU A 24 8.68 3.22 -11.16
CA LEU A 24 7.57 2.35 -10.85
C LEU A 24 8.06 0.89 -10.77
N VAL A 25 7.88 0.26 -9.61
CA VAL A 25 8.24 -1.14 -9.36
C VAL A 25 7.02 -2.03 -9.54
N SER A 26 5.89 -1.64 -8.95
CA SER A 26 4.65 -2.42 -9.02
C SER A 26 3.40 -1.54 -8.87
N THR A 27 2.27 -2.05 -9.31
CA THR A 27 0.93 -1.47 -9.08
C THR A 27 -0.03 -2.61 -8.81
N GLY A 28 -0.86 -2.49 -7.79
CA GLY A 28 -1.80 -3.55 -7.44
C GLY A 28 -2.74 -3.17 -6.31
N LYS A 29 -3.65 -4.08 -5.99
CA LYS A 29 -4.65 -3.92 -4.95
C LYS A 29 -4.09 -4.41 -3.62
N ILE A 30 -4.20 -3.61 -2.56
CA ILE A 30 -3.80 -4.04 -1.22
C ILE A 30 -4.73 -5.15 -0.75
N VAL A 31 -4.16 -6.32 -0.49
CA VAL A 31 -4.86 -7.47 0.12
C VAL A 31 -4.49 -7.68 1.58
N GLU A 32 -3.36 -7.12 2.02
CA GLU A 32 -2.96 -7.14 3.41
C GLU A 32 -2.04 -5.96 3.71
N HIS A 33 -2.17 -5.39 4.91
CA HIS A 33 -1.37 -4.25 5.34
C HIS A 33 -1.05 -4.42 6.81
N THR A 34 0.23 -4.34 7.13
CA THR A 34 0.70 -4.24 8.51
C THR A 34 1.35 -2.88 8.71
N ARG A 35 1.83 -2.62 9.93
CA ARG A 35 2.64 -1.42 10.22
C ARG A 35 3.82 -1.26 9.26
N ASP A 36 4.50 -2.35 8.94
CA ASP A 36 5.80 -2.32 8.24
C ASP A 36 5.73 -2.80 6.78
N THR A 37 4.71 -3.60 6.45
CA THR A 37 4.58 -4.26 5.15
C THR A 37 3.24 -4.02 4.49
N ILE A 38 3.22 -4.16 3.17
CA ILE A 38 2.01 -4.22 2.36
C ILE A 38 2.11 -5.45 1.46
N ARG A 39 1.02 -6.20 1.35
CA ARG A 39 0.86 -7.28 0.37
C ARG A 39 -0.15 -6.84 -0.68
N LEU A 40 0.22 -7.04 -1.94
CA LEU A 40 -0.67 -6.82 -3.07
C LEU A 40 -1.33 -8.14 -3.51
N ASP A 41 -2.36 -8.03 -4.34
CA ASP A 41 -3.10 -9.14 -4.94
C ASP A 41 -2.25 -10.02 -5.88
N ASP A 42 -1.08 -9.54 -6.29
CA ASP A 42 -0.04 -10.32 -6.98
C ASP A 42 0.67 -11.35 -6.07
N GLY A 43 0.42 -11.30 -4.76
CA GLY A 43 1.06 -12.16 -3.75
C GLY A 43 2.42 -11.66 -3.24
N MET A 44 2.91 -10.53 -3.74
CA MET A 44 4.20 -9.94 -3.37
C MET A 44 4.09 -9.08 -2.10
N HIS A 45 5.17 -9.12 -1.31
CA HIS A 45 5.31 -8.33 -0.09
C HIS A 45 6.28 -7.17 -0.29
N TYR A 46 5.86 -5.98 0.13
CA TYR A 46 6.63 -4.75 0.00
C TYR A 46 6.82 -4.11 1.36
N TYR A 47 8.07 -3.75 1.68
CA TYR A 47 8.44 -3.10 2.94
C TYR A 47 8.37 -1.58 2.80
N LYS A 48 7.56 -0.91 3.63
CA LYS A 48 7.37 0.55 3.56
C LYS A 48 8.65 1.35 3.82
N SER A 49 9.63 0.76 4.48
CA SER A 49 10.94 1.38 4.71
C SER A 49 11.81 1.46 3.45
N LYS A 50 11.51 0.69 2.41
CA LYS A 50 12.31 0.58 1.18
C LYS A 50 11.64 1.17 -0.05
N PHE A 51 10.32 1.35 0.01
CA PHE A 51 9.52 1.74 -1.13
C PHE A 51 8.67 2.96 -0.81
N ASP A 52 8.54 3.84 -1.78
CA ASP A 52 7.57 4.92 -1.74
C ASP A 52 6.22 4.38 -2.23
N ILE A 53 5.19 4.51 -1.39
CA ILE A 53 3.86 3.97 -1.63
C ILE A 53 2.91 5.12 -1.86
N GLN A 54 2.42 5.21 -3.08
CA GLN A 54 1.49 6.25 -3.49
C GLN A 54 0.16 5.60 -3.84
N LEU A 55 -0.95 6.19 -3.39
CA LEU A 55 -2.26 5.78 -3.87
C LEU A 55 -2.30 5.99 -5.39
N ALA A 56 -2.70 4.97 -6.14
CA ALA A 56 -3.02 5.17 -7.54
C ALA A 56 -4.24 6.12 -7.52
N ALA A 57 -4.11 7.27 -8.18
CA ALA A 57 -5.18 8.28 -8.24
C ALA A 57 -6.54 7.58 -8.33
N THR A 58 -7.38 7.78 -7.31
CA THR A 58 -8.72 7.21 -7.25
C THR A 58 -9.46 7.64 -8.51
N PRO A 59 -10.04 6.72 -9.30
CA PRO A 59 -11.08 7.09 -10.24
C PRO A 59 -12.36 7.32 -9.42
N ASN A 60 -12.56 8.56 -8.96
CA ASN A 60 -13.86 9.23 -8.79
C ASN A 60 -13.65 10.66 -8.29
#